data_AF-B8HI55-F1
#
_entry.id   AF-B8HI55-F1
#
_cell.length_a   1.000
_cell.length_b   1.000
_cell.length_c   1.000
_cell.angle_alpha   90.00
_cell.angle_beta   90.00
_cell.angle_gamma   90.00
#
_symmetry.space_group_name_H-M   'P 1'
#
loop_
_entity.id
_entity.type
_entity.pdbx_description
1 polymer ?
#
loop_
_entity_poly.entity_id
_entity_poly.type
_entity_poly.pdbx_seq_one_letter_code
_entity_poly.pdbx_strand_id
1 'polypeptide(L)'
;MGMKKEPFDGRLFYAGLIAVLVAVFVWLARNVLVEASLFFLLAAVFAALVYRVVAYSVRAFGVMQWSFLLIYYSLLSVEDDLGLPAAGPWFMGFLVGALAAGISWVGPGAGTELRLKTQRGAKGSVFPGGWRPALITSGSALVLLGLGSAHLAYQSPTVPVAAVLAGAAVAGWALFRFVKSVQGRFLPLFAIPVVFFVLAFIGGATDQPALPLVWTYGALAGILIGGTYWSGPGFGAPRPPFAGQGPRRRRRKRRSKPKQVQPEAQAAGAAQ
;
A
#
# COMPACT_ATOMS: atom_id res chain seq x y z
N MET A 1 -22.25 -17.38 -40.05
CA MET A 1 -21.07 -18.02 -39.44
C MET A 1 -20.57 -17.10 -38.34
N GLY A 2 -21.03 -17.30 -37.11
CA GLY A 2 -20.64 -16.42 -35.99
C GLY A 2 -19.23 -16.78 -35.55
N MET A 3 -18.27 -15.88 -35.77
CA MET A 3 -16.95 -15.99 -35.14
C MET A 3 -17.16 -15.98 -33.62
N LYS A 4 -17.03 -17.15 -32.99
CA LYS A 4 -16.85 -17.23 -31.55
C LYS A 4 -15.57 -16.45 -31.25
N LYS A 5 -15.70 -15.26 -30.66
CA LYS A 5 -14.54 -14.56 -30.08
C LYS A 5 -13.97 -15.50 -29.04
N GLU A 6 -12.80 -16.05 -29.31
CA GLU A 6 -12.06 -16.78 -28.28
C GLU A 6 -11.89 -15.84 -27.07
N PRO A 7 -12.19 -16.33 -25.85
CA PRO A 7 -11.96 -15.52 -24.67
C PRO A 7 -10.46 -15.23 -24.59
N PHE A 8 -10.11 -13.95 -24.56
CA PHE A 8 -8.73 -13.49 -24.38
C PHE A 8 -8.11 -14.18 -23.16
N ASP A 9 -7.09 -15.01 -23.39
CA ASP A 9 -6.38 -15.68 -22.30
C ASP A 9 -5.37 -14.70 -21.68
N GLY A 10 -5.85 -13.95 -20.69
CA GLY A 10 -5.02 -13.02 -19.93
C GLY A 10 -3.76 -13.66 -19.37
N ARG A 11 -3.75 -14.96 -19.03
CA ARG A 11 -2.55 -15.62 -18.50
C ARG A 11 -1.42 -15.64 -19.52
N LEU A 12 -1.72 -15.99 -20.77
CA LEU A 12 -0.73 -16.03 -21.83
C LEU A 12 -0.20 -14.64 -22.13
N PHE A 13 -1.08 -13.63 -22.14
CA PHE A 13 -0.66 -12.24 -22.32
C PHE A 13 0.29 -11.77 -21.21
N TYR A 14 -0.07 -11.94 -19.94
CA TYR A 14 0.75 -11.50 -18.81
C TYR A 14 2.02 -12.36 -18.67
N ALA A 15 1.96 -13.67 -18.93
CA ALA A 15 3.14 -14.53 -18.97
C ALA A 15 4.12 -14.09 -20.06
N GLY A 16 3.61 -13.76 -21.25
CA GLY A 16 4.39 -13.20 -22.35
C GLY A 16 5.04 -11.87 -21.96
N LEU A 17 4.28 -10.96 -21.35
CA LEU A 17 4.80 -9.66 -20.90
C LEU A 17 5.89 -9.82 -19.83
N ILE A 18 5.69 -10.71 -18.86
CA ILE A 18 6.70 -11.03 -17.84
C ILE A 18 7.96 -11.61 -18.50
N ALA A 19 7.81 -12.56 -19.42
CA ALA A 19 8.93 -13.16 -20.13
C ALA A 19 9.72 -12.11 -20.93
N VAL A 20 9.02 -11.19 -21.61
CA VAL A 20 9.64 -10.07 -22.34
C VAL A 20 10.40 -9.16 -21.38
N LEU A 21 9.81 -8.75 -20.25
CA LEU A 21 10.47 -7.89 -19.27
C LEU A 21 11.72 -8.56 -18.67
N VAL A 22 11.64 -9.85 -18.36
CA VAL A 22 12.79 -10.63 -17.88
C VAL A 22 13.87 -10.75 -18.95
N ALA A 23 13.50 -11.02 -20.21
CA ALA A 23 14.45 -11.10 -21.31
C ALA A 23 15.16 -9.75 -21.56
N VAL A 24 14.41 -8.65 -21.53
CA VAL A 24 14.96 -7.28 -21.62
C VAL A 24 15.92 -7.01 -20.47
N PHE A 25 15.55 -7.38 -19.23
CA PHE A 25 16.43 -7.26 -18.07
C PHE A 25 17.75 -8.03 -18.27
N VAL A 26 17.68 -9.31 -18.67
CA VAL A 26 18.88 -10.14 -18.92
C VAL A 26 19.74 -9.52 -20.03
N TRP A 27 19.10 -9.03 -21.10
CA TRP A 27 19.78 -8.40 -22.23
C TRP A 27 20.46 -7.07 -21.89
N LEU A 28 19.91 -6.29 -20.96
CA LEU A 28 20.49 -5.03 -20.49
C LEU A 28 21.59 -5.27 -19.45
N ALA A 29 21.39 -6.22 -18.52
CA ALA A 29 22.32 -6.44 -17.42
C ALA A 29 23.61 -7.14 -17.86
N ARG A 30 23.58 -8.02 -18.87
CA ARG A 30 24.74 -8.73 -19.47
C ARG A 30 25.85 -9.08 -18.48
N ASN A 31 26.86 -8.23 -18.38
CA ASN A 31 28.10 -8.45 -17.63
C ASN A 31 27.94 -8.32 -16.11
N VAL A 32 26.88 -7.67 -15.64
CA VAL A 32 26.55 -7.45 -14.21
C VAL A 32 25.25 -8.15 -13.82
N LEU A 33 24.91 -9.23 -14.54
CA LEU A 33 23.64 -9.93 -14.39
C LEU A 33 23.46 -10.48 -12.97
N VAL A 34 24.53 -10.98 -12.35
CA VAL A 34 24.47 -11.60 -11.01
C VAL A 34 24.15 -10.54 -9.97
N GLU A 35 24.84 -9.41 -9.99
CA GLU A 35 24.65 -8.30 -9.05
C GLU A 35 23.29 -7.63 -9.27
N ALA A 36 22.94 -7.35 -10.53
CA ALA A 36 21.67 -6.77 -10.91
C ALA A 36 20.47 -7.68 -10.54
N SER A 37 20.66 -9.01 -10.57
CA SER A 37 19.61 -9.97 -10.24
C SER A 37 19.16 -9.89 -8.79
N LEU A 38 20.04 -9.47 -7.87
CA LEU A 38 19.69 -9.27 -6.47
C LEU A 38 18.66 -8.15 -6.32
N PHE A 39 18.92 -7.00 -6.94
CA PHE A 39 18.00 -5.86 -6.94
C PHE A 39 16.68 -6.18 -7.66
N PHE A 40 16.76 -6.87 -8.80
CA PHE A 40 15.59 -7.32 -9.54
C PHE A 40 14.70 -8.26 -8.71
N LEU A 41 15.29 -9.30 -8.10
CA LEU A 41 14.55 -10.28 -7.33
C LEU A 41 13.94 -9.67 -6.06
N LEU A 42 14.71 -8.81 -5.38
CA LEU A 42 14.23 -8.13 -4.18
C LEU A 42 13.05 -7.19 -4.50
N ALA A 43 13.10 -6.48 -5.63
CA ALA A 43 11.99 -5.66 -6.10
C ALA A 43 10.77 -6.48 -6.53
N ALA A 44 10.97 -7.63 -7.19
CA ALA A 44 9.89 -8.53 -7.58
C ALA A 44 9.17 -9.11 -6.36
N VAL A 45 9.93 -9.54 -5.36
CA VAL A 45 9.39 -10.00 -4.07
C VAL A 45 8.67 -8.86 -3.35
N PHE A 46 9.28 -7.66 -3.31
CA PHE A 46 8.67 -6.48 -2.72
C PHE A 46 7.31 -6.17 -3.36
N ALA A 47 7.25 -6.07 -4.69
CA ALA A 47 6.00 -5.82 -5.41
C ALA A 47 4.98 -6.94 -5.16
N ALA A 48 5.42 -8.20 -5.18
CA ALA A 48 4.52 -9.31 -4.94
C ALA A 48 3.89 -9.25 -3.54
N LEU A 49 4.68 -8.93 -2.51
CA LEU A 49 4.18 -8.71 -1.16
C LEU A 49 3.26 -7.49 -1.09
N VAL A 50 3.60 -6.38 -1.74
CA VAL A 50 2.77 -5.17 -1.76
C VAL A 50 1.37 -5.48 -2.33
N TYR A 51 1.30 -6.11 -3.50
CA TYR A 51 0.04 -6.37 -4.19
C TYR A 51 -0.75 -7.57 -3.63
N ARG A 52 -0.10 -8.60 -3.06
CA ARG A 52 -0.81 -9.77 -2.49
C ARG A 52 -1.09 -9.68 -0.99
N VAL A 53 -0.18 -9.09 -0.23
CA VAL A 53 -0.23 -9.10 1.24
C VAL A 53 -0.56 -7.72 1.77
N VAL A 54 0.19 -6.70 1.35
CA VAL A 54 0.00 -5.35 1.91
C VAL A 54 -1.32 -4.73 1.45
N ALA A 55 -1.81 -5.10 0.26
CA ALA A 55 -3.09 -4.65 -0.30
C ALA A 55 -4.32 -4.90 0.59
N TYR A 56 -4.23 -5.81 1.58
CA TYR A 56 -5.28 -5.97 2.60
C TYR A 56 -5.42 -4.75 3.54
N SER A 57 -4.40 -3.88 3.61
CA SER A 57 -4.40 -2.61 4.36
C SER A 57 -4.17 -1.45 3.38
N VAL A 58 -5.22 -0.70 3.04
CA VAL A 58 -5.15 0.43 2.09
C VAL A 58 -4.07 1.44 2.47
N ARG A 59 -3.90 1.69 3.77
CA ARG A 59 -2.87 2.60 4.28
C ARG A 59 -1.46 2.05 4.07
N ALA A 60 -1.22 0.80 4.47
CA ALA A 60 0.09 0.19 4.28
C ALA A 60 0.42 0.06 2.79
N PHE A 61 -0.56 -0.29 1.97
CA PHE A 61 -0.41 -0.38 0.54
C PHE A 61 0.00 0.95 -0.08
N GLY A 62 -0.71 2.04 0.26
CA GLY A 62 -0.34 3.38 -0.22
C GLY A 62 1.07 3.78 0.21
N VAL A 63 1.43 3.60 1.48
CA VAL A 63 2.77 3.94 1.99
C VAL A 63 3.86 3.11 1.29
N MET A 64 3.67 1.79 1.15
CA MET A 64 4.66 0.93 0.52
C MET A 64 4.75 1.15 -1.00
N GLN A 65 3.65 1.57 -1.64
CA GLN A 65 3.69 1.98 -3.04
C GLN A 65 4.50 3.27 -3.22
N TRP A 66 4.39 4.24 -2.29
CA TRP A 66 5.24 5.43 -2.31
C TRP A 66 6.69 5.12 -1.95
N SER A 67 6.94 4.14 -1.09
CA SER A 67 8.31 3.75 -0.75
C SER A 67 9.05 3.09 -1.91
N PHE A 68 8.36 2.49 -2.88
CA PHE A 68 8.98 2.06 -4.13
C PHE A 68 9.74 3.21 -4.83
N LEU A 69 9.12 4.39 -4.95
CA LEU A 69 9.76 5.56 -5.57
C LEU A 69 10.93 6.07 -4.73
N LEU A 70 10.81 6.02 -3.41
CA LEU A 70 11.91 6.40 -2.51
C LEU A 70 13.10 5.45 -2.63
N ILE A 71 12.86 4.14 -2.67
CA ILE A 71 13.91 3.14 -2.87
C ILE A 71 14.54 3.33 -4.25
N TYR A 72 13.74 3.52 -5.29
CA TYR A 72 14.24 3.77 -6.63
C TYR A 72 15.13 5.02 -6.70
N TYR A 73 14.69 6.14 -6.12
CA TYR A 73 15.47 7.38 -6.08
C TYR A 73 16.75 7.23 -5.23
N SER A 74 16.65 6.52 -4.11
CA SER A 74 17.79 6.14 -3.28
C SER A 74 18.83 5.38 -4.10
N LEU A 75 18.42 4.34 -4.82
CA LEU A 75 19.32 3.53 -5.63
C LEU A 75 19.99 4.37 -6.71
N LEU A 76 19.23 5.26 -7.38
CA LEU A 76 19.81 6.22 -8.33
C LEU A 76 20.89 7.10 -7.69
N SER A 77 20.68 7.53 -6.45
CA SER A 77 21.63 8.42 -5.76
C SER A 77 22.92 7.75 -5.31
N VAL A 78 22.97 6.40 -5.28
CA VAL A 78 24.15 5.63 -4.86
C VAL A 78 24.67 4.70 -5.96
N GLU A 79 24.05 4.71 -7.14
CA GLU A 79 24.38 3.77 -8.23
C GLU A 79 25.82 3.94 -8.69
N ASP A 80 26.27 5.18 -8.82
CA ASP A 80 27.64 5.53 -9.20
C ASP A 80 28.65 5.08 -8.13
N ASP A 81 28.33 5.23 -6.85
CA ASP A 81 29.18 4.80 -5.73
C ASP A 81 29.25 3.27 -5.59
N LEU A 82 28.15 2.58 -5.89
CA LEU A 82 28.08 1.12 -5.89
C LEU A 82 28.76 0.49 -7.11
N GLY A 83 28.99 1.26 -8.18
CA GLY A 83 29.57 0.78 -9.44
C GLY A 83 28.74 -0.30 -10.14
N LEU A 84 27.45 -0.43 -9.78
CA LEU A 84 26.57 -1.50 -10.21
C LEU A 84 25.17 -0.94 -10.49
N PRO A 85 24.52 -1.32 -11.60
CA PRO A 85 23.19 -0.81 -11.90
C PRO A 85 22.17 -1.37 -10.92
N ALA A 86 21.60 -0.51 -10.08
CA ALA A 86 20.70 -0.91 -9.01
C ALA A 86 19.26 -0.42 -9.26
N ALA A 87 19.08 0.82 -9.72
CA ALA A 87 17.75 1.40 -9.90
C ALA A 87 16.98 0.77 -11.07
N GLY A 88 17.65 0.56 -12.21
CA GLY A 88 17.05 -0.08 -13.38
C GLY A 88 16.52 -1.49 -13.08
N PRO A 89 17.34 -2.40 -12.52
CA PRO A 89 16.89 -3.71 -12.09
C PRO A 89 15.78 -3.68 -11.03
N TRP A 90 15.85 -2.75 -10.07
CA TRP A 90 14.78 -2.54 -9.09
C TRP A 90 13.46 -2.19 -9.76
N PHE A 91 13.45 -1.26 -10.71
CA PHE A 91 12.25 -0.87 -11.44
C PHE A 91 11.65 -2.03 -12.24
N MET A 92 12.48 -2.75 -13.00
CA MET A 92 12.05 -3.89 -13.81
C MET A 92 11.52 -5.04 -12.95
N GLY A 93 12.21 -5.36 -11.85
CA GLY A 93 11.79 -6.36 -10.90
C GLY A 93 10.44 -6.01 -10.27
N PHE A 94 10.24 -4.74 -9.89
CA PHE A 94 8.96 -4.27 -9.37
C PHE A 94 7.80 -4.48 -10.35
N LEU A 95 8.00 -4.13 -11.64
CA LEU A 95 6.98 -4.35 -12.68
C LEU A 95 6.63 -5.83 -12.82
N VAL A 96 7.64 -6.70 -12.91
CA VAL A 96 7.46 -8.15 -13.03
C VAL A 96 6.71 -8.71 -11.81
N GLY A 97 7.12 -8.33 -10.60
CA GLY A 97 6.46 -8.75 -9.38
C GLY A 97 5.02 -8.25 -9.27
N ALA A 98 4.75 -7.00 -9.67
CA ALA A 98 3.40 -6.42 -9.67
C ALA A 98 2.48 -7.15 -10.66
N LEU A 99 2.95 -7.43 -11.88
CA LEU A 99 2.20 -8.20 -12.88
C LEU A 99 1.94 -9.64 -12.41
N ALA A 100 2.95 -10.31 -11.88
CA ALA A 100 2.82 -11.66 -11.35
C ALA A 100 1.86 -11.73 -10.14
N ALA A 101 1.81 -10.67 -9.34
CA ALA A 101 0.92 -10.61 -8.18
C ALA A 101 -0.49 -10.15 -8.50
N GLY A 102 -0.68 -9.34 -9.54
CA GLY A 102 -1.96 -8.72 -9.91
C GLY A 102 -2.97 -9.65 -10.56
N ILE A 103 -2.55 -10.85 -11.00
CA ILE A 103 -3.45 -11.84 -11.62
C ILE A 103 -3.53 -13.14 -10.84
N SER A 104 -4.68 -13.79 -10.89
CA SER A 104 -4.83 -15.18 -10.47
C SER A 104 -4.19 -16.10 -11.52
N TRP A 105 -3.24 -16.94 -11.11
CA TRP A 105 -2.58 -17.90 -12.02
C TRP A 105 -3.19 -19.30 -11.98
N VAL A 106 -3.84 -19.65 -10.87
CA VAL A 106 -4.40 -20.98 -10.62
C VAL A 106 -5.90 -20.88 -10.26
N GLY A 107 -6.71 -21.84 -10.72
CA GLY A 107 -8.11 -22.02 -10.35
C GLY A 107 -9.15 -21.44 -11.33
N PRO A 108 -10.46 -21.50 -10.97
CA PRO A 108 -11.59 -21.19 -11.86
C PRO A 108 -11.69 -19.73 -12.32
N GLY A 109 -10.85 -18.84 -11.82
CA GLY A 109 -10.77 -17.44 -12.22
C GLY A 109 -9.37 -17.02 -12.65
N ALA A 110 -8.48 -17.95 -13.01
CA ALA A 110 -7.14 -17.55 -13.37
C ALA A 110 -7.07 -16.94 -14.78
N GLY A 111 -6.22 -15.93 -14.95
CA GLY A 111 -6.21 -15.00 -16.09
C GLY A 111 -7.00 -13.72 -15.84
N THR A 112 -7.74 -13.63 -14.74
CA THR A 112 -8.40 -12.38 -14.32
C THR A 112 -7.55 -11.62 -13.31
N GLU A 113 -7.71 -10.30 -13.29
CA GLU A 113 -7.17 -9.48 -12.21
C GLU A 113 -7.68 -10.00 -10.86
N LEU A 114 -6.76 -10.10 -9.89
CA LEU A 114 -7.09 -10.42 -8.51
C LEU A 114 -7.99 -9.32 -7.97
N ARG A 115 -9.30 -9.59 -7.98
CA ARG A 115 -10.26 -8.81 -7.19
C ARG A 115 -9.95 -9.03 -5.73
N LEU A 116 -9.09 -8.17 -5.18
CA LEU A 116 -8.94 -7.99 -3.75
C LEU A 116 -10.34 -7.68 -3.21
N LYS A 117 -10.98 -8.70 -2.60
CA LYS A 117 -12.13 -8.49 -1.74
C LYS A 117 -11.63 -7.65 -0.57
N THR A 118 -11.58 -6.33 -0.75
CA THR A 118 -11.57 -5.40 0.38
C THR A 118 -12.77 -5.84 1.19
N GLN A 119 -12.55 -6.42 2.38
CA GLN A 119 -13.64 -6.87 3.24
C GLN A 119 -14.44 -5.63 3.63
N ARG A 120 -15.43 -5.27 2.80
CA ARG A 120 -16.52 -4.40 3.20
C ARG A 120 -17.28 -5.22 4.23
N GLY A 121 -17.14 -4.85 5.50
CA GLY A 121 -17.92 -5.42 6.58
C GLY A 121 -19.39 -5.47 6.17
N ALA A 122 -20.03 -6.61 6.42
CA ALA A 122 -21.46 -6.76 6.19
C ALA A 122 -22.18 -5.62 6.92
N LYS A 123 -22.98 -4.85 6.17
CA LYS A 123 -23.72 -3.66 6.64
C LYS A 123 -22.86 -2.44 7.04
N GLY A 124 -22.15 -1.84 6.09
CA GLY A 124 -21.72 -0.43 6.21
C GLY A 124 -20.89 -0.09 7.45
N SER A 125 -20.30 -1.10 8.09
CA SER A 125 -19.50 -0.97 9.29
C SER A 125 -18.04 -0.87 8.91
N VAL A 126 -17.37 0.08 9.57
CA VAL A 126 -15.96 0.15 9.94
C VAL A 126 -15.16 -1.10 9.54
N PHE A 127 -14.06 -0.89 8.79
CA PHE A 127 -13.01 -1.89 8.51
C PHE A 127 -12.84 -2.78 9.76
N PRO A 128 -13.05 -4.10 9.68
CA PRO A 128 -12.80 -4.95 10.83
C PRO A 128 -11.30 -4.86 11.12
N GLY A 129 -10.95 -4.28 12.26
CA GLY A 129 -9.63 -4.49 12.82
C GLY A 129 -9.34 -5.98 12.96
N GLY A 130 -8.07 -6.36 13.02
CA GLY A 130 -7.66 -7.74 13.17
C GLY A 130 -6.15 -7.88 13.23
N TRP A 131 -5.70 -9.08 13.61
CA TRP A 131 -4.27 -9.35 13.75
C TRP A 131 -3.50 -9.22 12.45
N ARG A 132 -4.10 -9.66 11.34
CA ARG A 132 -3.49 -9.59 10.00
C ARG A 132 -3.14 -8.17 9.54
N PRO A 133 -4.07 -7.18 9.49
CA PRO A 133 -3.72 -5.81 9.08
C PRO A 133 -2.73 -5.12 10.02
N ALA A 134 -2.73 -5.46 11.31
CA ALA A 134 -1.74 -4.96 12.26
C ALA A 134 -0.34 -5.54 11.97
N LEU A 135 -0.21 -6.85 11.78
CA LEU A 135 1.05 -7.49 11.38
C LEU A 135 1.60 -6.92 10.07
N ILE A 136 0.74 -6.74 9.06
CA ILE A 136 1.11 -6.13 7.78
C ILE A 136 1.67 -4.72 8.00
N THR A 137 1.00 -3.93 8.84
CA THR A 137 1.42 -2.57 9.15
C THR A 137 2.73 -2.55 9.93
N SER A 138 2.90 -3.40 10.94
CA SER A 138 4.15 -3.56 11.71
C SER A 138 5.31 -3.97 10.80
N GLY A 139 5.11 -5.02 10.01
CA GLY A 139 6.14 -5.51 9.10
C GLY A 139 6.55 -4.45 8.09
N SER A 140 5.58 -3.74 7.52
CA SER A 140 5.84 -2.60 6.61
C SER A 140 6.62 -1.47 7.31
N ALA A 141 6.27 -1.13 8.54
CA ALA A 141 6.99 -0.13 9.31
C ALA A 141 8.43 -0.57 9.62
N LEU A 142 8.64 -1.84 9.99
CA LEU A 142 9.97 -2.41 10.22
C LEU A 142 10.83 -2.38 8.95
N VAL A 143 10.25 -2.69 7.78
CA VAL A 143 10.95 -2.59 6.50
C VAL A 143 11.40 -1.16 6.23
N LEU A 144 10.53 -0.17 6.45
CA LEU A 144 10.89 1.25 6.25
C LEU A 144 11.96 1.73 7.23
N LEU A 145 11.87 1.35 8.51
CA LEU A 145 12.90 1.65 9.49
C LEU A 145 14.23 0.98 9.13
N GLY A 146 14.21 -0.28 8.72
CA GLY A 146 15.39 -1.00 8.26
C GLY A 146 16.05 -0.34 7.05
N LEU A 147 15.26 0.08 6.05
CA LEU A 147 15.76 0.83 4.90
C LEU A 147 16.33 2.20 5.28
N GLY A 148 15.67 2.92 6.20
CA GLY A 148 16.18 4.18 6.73
C GLY A 148 17.48 4.01 7.52
N SER A 149 17.59 2.96 8.34
CA SER A 149 18.81 2.62 9.08
C SER A 149 19.94 2.18 8.14
N ALA A 150 19.64 1.42 7.09
CA ALA A 150 20.63 1.05 6.09
C ALA A 150 21.17 2.27 5.34
N HIS A 151 20.29 3.22 4.98
CA HIS A 151 20.70 4.49 4.37
C HIS A 151 21.57 5.34 5.29
N LEU A 152 21.17 5.46 6.55
CA LEU A 152 21.95 6.13 7.58
C LEU A 152 23.35 5.51 7.67
N ALA A 153 23.42 4.19 7.80
CA ALA A 153 24.69 3.47 7.94
C ALA A 153 25.60 3.60 6.71
N TYR A 154 25.02 3.62 5.51
CA TYR A 154 25.77 3.70 4.26
C TYR A 154 26.26 5.12 3.93
N GLN A 155 25.38 6.13 4.02
CA GLN A 155 25.70 7.49 3.53
C GLN A 155 26.19 8.45 4.62
N SER A 156 25.68 8.37 5.85
CA SER A 156 25.99 9.38 6.88
C SER A 156 25.68 8.86 8.29
N PRO A 157 26.54 8.01 8.90
CA PRO A 157 26.29 7.39 10.20
C PRO A 157 26.54 8.36 11.36
N THR A 158 25.84 9.50 11.36
CA THR A 158 25.99 10.55 12.37
C THR A 158 24.79 10.58 13.31
N VAL A 159 25.04 10.94 14.57
CA VAL A 159 24.01 11.14 15.60
C VAL A 159 22.89 12.09 15.13
N PRO A 160 23.14 13.25 14.48
CA PRO A 160 22.06 14.12 14.02
C PRO A 160 21.17 13.46 12.96
N VAL A 161 21.72 12.71 12.01
CA VAL A 161 20.91 12.03 10.98
C VAL A 161 20.08 10.90 11.60
N ALA A 162 20.63 10.19 12.60
CA ALA A 162 19.89 9.20 13.38
C ALA A 162 18.72 9.85 14.17
N ALA A 163 18.96 11.03 14.76
CA ALA A 163 17.92 11.80 15.44
C ALA A 163 16.81 12.24 14.48
N VAL A 164 17.15 12.56 13.22
CA VAL A 164 16.16 12.86 12.18
C VAL A 164 15.29 11.65 11.86
N LEU A 165 15.85 10.43 11.76
CA LEU A 165 15.08 9.20 11.58
C LEU A 165 14.06 9.01 12.71
N ALA A 166 14.55 9.04 13.95
CA ALA A 166 13.75 8.81 15.14
C ALA A 166 12.69 9.91 15.32
N GLY A 167 13.09 11.17 15.16
CA GLY A 167 12.22 12.34 15.25
C GLY A 167 11.12 12.30 14.20
N ALA A 168 11.44 11.96 12.94
CA ALA A 168 10.44 11.82 11.88
C ALA A 168 9.47 10.66 12.15
N ALA A 169 9.97 9.52 12.67
CA ALA A 169 9.12 8.41 13.08
C ALA A 169 8.16 8.78 14.21
N VAL A 170 8.65 9.50 15.23
CA VAL A 170 7.82 10.01 16.34
C VAL A 170 6.81 11.04 15.82
N ALA A 171 7.21 11.96 14.95
CA ALA A 171 6.33 12.98 14.38
C ALA A 171 5.23 12.35 13.52
N GLY A 172 5.57 11.42 12.61
CA GLY A 172 4.61 10.70 11.78
C GLY A 172 3.64 9.87 12.64
N TRP A 173 4.15 9.22 13.69
CA TRP A 173 3.33 8.51 14.67
C TRP A 173 2.37 9.46 15.38
N ALA A 174 2.87 10.56 15.95
CA ALA A 174 2.09 11.52 16.70
C ALA A 174 1.00 12.16 15.83
N LEU A 175 1.34 12.53 14.59
CA LEU A 175 0.41 13.10 13.63
C LEU A 175 -0.78 12.17 13.40
N PHE A 176 -0.51 10.88 13.15
CA PHE A 176 -1.58 9.92 12.86
C PHE A 176 -2.30 9.43 14.12
N ARG A 177 -1.63 9.47 15.28
CA ARG A 177 -2.18 9.06 16.58
C ARG A 177 -3.14 10.10 17.14
N PHE A 178 -2.74 11.37 17.17
CA PHE A 178 -3.43 12.43 17.91
C PHE A 178 -4.34 13.30 17.04
N VAL A 179 -3.98 13.59 15.80
CA VAL A 179 -4.81 14.46 14.95
C VAL A 179 -6.08 13.73 14.58
N LYS A 180 -7.24 14.28 14.96
CA LYS A 180 -8.56 13.65 14.74
C LYS A 180 -9.15 13.99 13.37
N SER A 181 -8.85 15.18 12.84
CA SER A 181 -9.41 15.64 11.57
C SER A 181 -8.72 14.99 10.37
N VAL A 182 -9.49 14.76 9.32
CA VAL A 182 -8.99 14.25 8.04
C VAL A 182 -8.03 15.26 7.42
N GLN A 183 -8.49 16.50 7.27
CA GLN A 183 -7.68 17.58 6.71
C GLN A 183 -6.36 17.74 7.45
N GLY A 184 -6.36 17.66 8.78
CA GLY A 184 -5.15 17.74 9.60
C GLY A 184 -4.20 16.56 9.45
N ARG A 185 -4.64 15.40 8.94
CA ARG A 185 -3.73 14.27 8.63
C ARG A 185 -3.23 14.28 7.18
N PHE A 186 -4.03 14.77 6.23
CA PHE A 186 -3.67 14.77 4.81
C PHE A 186 -2.88 16.00 4.40
N LEU A 187 -3.18 17.17 4.97
CA LEU A 187 -2.45 18.39 4.67
C LEU A 187 -0.94 18.24 4.97
N PRO A 188 -0.51 17.63 6.07
CA PRO A 188 0.92 17.40 6.33
C PRO A 188 1.54 16.32 5.44
N LEU A 189 0.75 15.43 4.81
CA LEU A 189 1.30 14.52 3.80
C LEU A 189 1.81 15.29 2.56
N PHE A 190 1.19 16.43 2.23
CA PHE A 190 1.71 17.32 1.19
C PHE A 190 2.95 18.08 1.62
N ALA A 191 3.17 18.24 2.93
CA ALA A 191 4.43 18.78 3.43
C ALA A 191 5.58 17.79 3.22
N ILE A 192 5.31 16.50 2.96
CA ILE A 192 6.37 15.50 2.84
C ILE A 192 7.33 15.79 1.67
N PRO A 193 6.84 15.99 0.42
CA PRO A 193 7.71 16.41 -0.67
C PRO A 193 8.44 17.74 -0.38
N VAL A 194 7.77 18.71 0.25
CA VAL A 194 8.37 20.02 0.54
C VAL A 194 9.56 19.87 1.51
N VAL A 195 9.35 19.16 2.62
CA VAL A 195 10.41 18.91 3.62
C VAL A 195 11.53 18.06 3.02
N PHE A 196 11.20 17.11 2.15
CA PHE A 196 12.20 16.33 1.41
C PHE A 196 13.17 17.24 0.64
N PHE A 197 12.66 18.17 -0.18
CA PHE A 197 13.53 19.06 -0.95
C PHE A 197 14.34 20.02 -0.08
N VAL A 198 13.74 20.52 1.01
CA VAL A 198 14.48 21.35 1.98
C VAL A 198 15.63 20.56 2.61
N LEU A 199 15.38 19.31 3.02
CA LEU A 199 16.41 18.45 3.60
C LEU A 199 17.43 17.99 2.57
N ALA A 200 17.07 17.85 1.30
CA ALA A 200 18.02 17.58 0.22
C ALA A 200 18.98 18.77 0.05
N PHE A 201 18.47 20.00 0.08
CA PHE A 201 19.31 21.20 0.03
C PHE A 201 20.24 21.32 1.25
N ILE A 202 19.70 21.14 2.46
CA ILE A 202 20.49 21.17 3.71
C ILE A 202 21.52 20.04 3.72
N GLY A 203 21.13 18.84 3.31
CA GLY A 203 22.02 17.69 3.19
C GLY A 203 23.16 17.94 2.23
N GLY A 204 22.89 18.52 1.07
CA GLY A 204 23.94 18.94 0.13
C GLY A 204 24.85 20.04 0.71
N ALA A 205 24.30 20.99 1.46
CA ALA A 205 25.09 22.06 2.08
C ALA A 205 25.89 21.62 3.32
N THR A 206 25.62 20.43 3.87
CA THR A 206 26.23 19.93 5.12
C THR A 206 26.91 18.57 4.94
N ASP A 207 27.08 18.11 3.69
CA ASP A 207 27.62 16.80 3.34
C ASP A 207 26.89 15.62 4.02
N GLN A 208 25.57 15.76 4.19
CA GLN A 208 24.67 14.76 4.78
C GLN A 208 23.58 14.34 3.78
N PRO A 209 23.94 13.66 2.67
CA PRO A 209 23.00 13.30 1.61
C PRO A 209 21.88 12.35 2.06
N ALA A 210 22.05 11.66 3.19
CA ALA A 210 21.04 10.75 3.74
C ALA A 210 19.84 11.47 4.38
N LEU A 211 19.95 12.74 4.77
CA LEU A 211 18.91 13.48 5.48
C LEU A 211 17.50 13.37 4.86
N PRO A 212 17.29 13.68 3.56
CA PRO A 212 15.96 13.61 2.96
C PRO A 212 15.38 12.19 2.96
N LEU A 213 16.21 11.19 2.70
CA LEU A 213 15.80 9.78 2.63
C LEU A 213 15.42 9.25 4.02
N VAL A 214 16.31 9.42 4.98
CA VAL A 214 16.15 8.97 6.37
C VAL A 214 14.93 9.62 7.03
N TRP A 215 14.73 10.92 6.80
CA TRP A 215 13.53 11.62 7.26
C TRP A 215 12.25 11.01 6.66
N THR A 216 12.24 10.72 5.37
CA THR A 216 11.03 10.20 4.69
C THR A 216 10.71 8.77 5.13
N TYR A 217 11.73 7.91 5.24
CA TYR A 217 11.55 6.56 5.78
C TYR A 217 11.01 6.61 7.21
N GLY A 218 11.55 7.48 8.06
CA GLY A 218 11.06 7.71 9.41
C GLY A 218 9.61 8.17 9.42
N ALA A 219 9.28 9.23 8.67
CA ALA A 219 7.92 9.77 8.59
C ALA A 219 6.90 8.72 8.15
N LEU A 220 7.20 7.96 7.08
CA LEU A 220 6.33 6.90 6.56
C LEU A 220 6.17 5.74 7.55
N ALA A 221 7.26 5.31 8.21
CA ALA A 221 7.19 4.31 9.27
C ALA A 221 6.30 4.81 10.42
N GLY A 222 6.49 6.05 10.86
CA GLY A 222 5.67 6.71 11.86
C GLY A 222 4.18 6.72 11.51
N ILE A 223 3.84 7.04 10.25
CA ILE A 223 2.45 7.03 9.75
C ILE A 223 1.81 5.63 9.88
N LEU A 224 2.57 4.58 9.61
CA LEU A 224 2.12 3.20 9.77
C LEU A 224 1.91 2.86 11.25
N ILE A 225 2.86 3.25 12.11
CA ILE A 225 2.79 3.03 13.57
C ILE A 225 1.64 3.83 14.20
N GLY A 226 1.34 5.05 13.73
CA GLY A 226 0.33 5.96 14.29
C GLY A 226 -1.15 5.53 14.14
N GLY A 227 -1.44 4.26 13.83
CA GLY A 227 -2.80 3.72 13.66
C GLY A 227 -3.63 3.62 14.94
N THR A 228 -4.95 3.40 14.79
CA THR A 228 -5.95 3.67 15.83
C THR A 228 -5.81 2.81 17.09
N TYR A 229 -5.40 1.54 16.97
CA TYR A 229 -5.34 0.61 18.11
C TYR A 229 -4.25 -0.46 17.92
N TRP A 230 -3.23 -0.43 18.78
CA TRP A 230 -2.29 -1.55 19.03
C TRP A 230 -2.74 -2.41 20.22
N SER A 231 -3.89 -2.08 20.79
CA SER A 231 -4.53 -2.82 21.88
C SER A 231 -6.04 -2.51 21.88
N GLY A 232 -6.85 -3.47 22.36
CA GLY A 232 -8.31 -3.31 22.51
C GLY A 232 -9.16 -3.73 21.29
N PRO A 233 -10.49 -3.51 21.35
CA PRO A 233 -11.49 -4.10 20.42
C PRO A 233 -11.37 -3.67 18.95
N GLY A 234 -10.57 -2.64 18.65
CA GLY A 234 -10.35 -2.10 17.31
C GLY A 234 -8.95 -2.36 16.74
N PHE A 235 -8.21 -3.33 17.29
CA PHE A 235 -6.81 -3.63 16.94
C PHE A 235 -6.57 -3.62 15.42
N GLY A 236 -5.63 -2.79 14.93
CA GLY A 236 -5.28 -2.72 13.50
C GLY A 236 -6.25 -1.94 12.60
N ALA A 237 -7.36 -1.38 13.10
CA ALA A 237 -8.27 -0.57 12.27
C ALA A 237 -7.65 0.81 11.93
N PRO A 238 -7.80 1.34 10.69
CA PRO A 238 -7.41 2.71 10.34
C PRO A 238 -8.43 3.75 10.83
N ARG A 239 -7.96 4.93 11.28
CA ARG A 239 -8.82 6.03 11.73
C ARG A 239 -9.29 6.85 10.50
N PRO A 240 -10.57 7.26 10.38
CA PRO A 240 -11.13 7.91 9.18
C PRO A 240 -10.30 9.11 8.67
N PRO A 241 -10.28 9.36 7.34
CA PRO A 241 -11.44 9.47 6.43
C PRO A 241 -11.88 8.20 5.71
N PHE A 242 -11.03 7.17 5.67
CA PHE A 242 -11.28 5.97 4.86
C PHE A 242 -12.38 5.06 5.43
N ALA A 243 -12.74 5.24 6.70
CA ALA A 243 -14.06 4.86 7.18
C ALA A 243 -15.02 5.93 6.66
N GLY A 244 -15.59 5.68 5.47
CA GLY A 244 -16.65 6.52 4.92
C GLY A 244 -17.61 6.90 6.04
N GLN A 245 -17.93 8.20 6.09
CA GLN A 245 -18.92 8.83 6.94
C GLN A 245 -19.75 7.77 7.69
N GLY A 246 -19.45 7.56 8.97
CA GLY A 246 -20.28 6.70 9.83
C GLY A 246 -21.74 7.05 9.56
N PRO A 247 -22.65 6.06 9.46
CA PRO A 247 -23.88 6.20 8.71
C PRO A 247 -24.57 7.47 9.16
N ARG A 248 -24.54 8.50 8.28
CA ARG A 248 -25.37 9.69 8.42
C ARG A 248 -26.77 9.11 8.49
N ARG A 249 -27.30 9.05 9.72
CA ARG A 249 -28.50 8.31 10.12
C ARG A 249 -29.54 8.65 9.08
N ARG A 250 -29.67 7.82 8.04
CA ARG A 250 -30.62 8.05 6.96
C ARG A 250 -31.91 7.80 7.70
N ARG A 251 -32.53 8.90 8.14
CA ARG A 251 -33.81 8.93 8.82
C ARG A 251 -34.74 8.26 7.82
N ARG A 252 -34.85 6.94 7.95
CA ARG A 252 -35.59 6.09 7.05
C ARG A 252 -37.00 6.63 7.22
N LYS A 253 -37.47 7.40 6.24
CA LYS A 253 -38.87 7.81 6.19
C LYS A 253 -39.63 6.51 6.37
N ARG A 254 -40.29 6.40 7.52
CA ARG A 254 -41.06 5.24 7.93
C ARG A 254 -42.18 5.18 6.89
N ARG A 255 -41.98 4.41 5.82
CA ARG A 255 -43.04 4.11 4.85
C ARG A 255 -44.11 3.41 5.67
N SER A 256 -45.23 4.08 5.91
CA SER A 256 -46.42 3.48 6.46
C SER A 256 -46.74 2.26 5.62
N LYS A 257 -46.84 1.09 6.26
CA LYS A 257 -47.39 -0.09 5.60
C LYS A 257 -48.81 0.27 5.16
N PRO A 258 -49.20 0.07 3.89
CA PRO A 258 -50.61 0.15 3.53
C PRO A 258 -51.36 -0.92 4.34
N LYS A 259 -52.40 -0.47 5.04
CA LYS A 259 -53.35 -1.30 5.76
C LYS A 259 -53.93 -2.28 4.74
N GLN A 260 -53.63 -3.57 4.88
CA GLN A 260 -54.35 -4.62 4.16
C GLN A 260 -55.81 -4.49 4.57
N VAL A 261 -56.64 -4.00 3.65
CA VAL A 261 -58.08 -4.19 3.71
C VAL A 261 -58.30 -5.67 3.41
N GLN A 262 -58.82 -6.41 4.40
CA GLN A 262 -59.33 -7.75 4.19
C GLN A 262 -60.49 -7.66 3.19
N PRO A 263 -60.49 -8.40 2.08
CA PRO A 263 -61.71 -8.66 1.33
C PRO A 263 -62.52 -9.65 2.17
N GLU A 264 -63.58 -9.15 2.78
CA GLU A 264 -64.65 -9.94 3.36
C GLU A 264 -65.33 -10.68 2.22
N ALA A 265 -65.01 -11.95 2.05
CA ALA A 265 -65.76 -12.86 1.20
C ALA A 265 -66.29 -13.99 2.08
N GLN A 266 -67.61 -14.13 2.04
CA GLN A 266 -68.36 -15.36 2.32
C GLN A 266 -68.51 -15.76 3.80
N ALA A 267 -69.56 -15.23 4.46
CA ALA A 267 -70.38 -15.98 5.43
C ALA A 267 -71.65 -15.19 5.79
N ALA A 268 -72.63 -15.14 4.89
CA ALA A 268 -74.03 -14.88 5.25
C ALA A 268 -74.92 -15.69 4.31
N GLY A 269 -74.87 -17.00 4.51
CA GLY A 269 -75.60 -17.99 3.75
C GLY A 269 -75.44 -19.35 4.42
N ALA A 270 -75.81 -19.43 5.71
CA ALA A 270 -76.16 -20.65 6.44
C ALA A 270 -76.36 -20.35 7.93
N ALA A 271 -77.57 -19.99 8.33
CA ALA A 271 -78.16 -20.37 9.63
C ALA A 271 -79.61 -19.86 9.70
N GLN A 272 -80.54 -20.78 9.45
CA GLN A 272 -81.92 -20.91 9.97
C GLN A 272 -82.88 -19.73 9.85
#